data_AF-A0A5C7TRH7-F1
#
_entry.id   AF-A0A5C7TRH7-F1
#
_cell.length_a   1.000
_cell.length_b   1.000
_cell.length_c   1.000
_cell.angle_alpha   90.00
_cell.angle_beta   90.00
_cell.angle_gamma   90.00
#
_symmetry.space_group_name_H-M   'P 1'
#
loop_
_entity.id
_entity.type
_entity.pdbx_description
1 polymer ?
#
loop_
_entity_poly.entity_id
_entity_poly.type
_entity_poly.pdbx_seq_one_letter_code
_entity_poly.pdbx_strand_id
1 'polypeptide(L)'
;MAGLRKSPLNPDVLKDNSIVPRGRKVIDIGLLKQKATIASKTVVVFDFSPLLNDSEQRRKYVIRLARALSERLKDSASVDAEYNMYLTFQKYCRYCENSSIDPFSKEGFLSYVGQNGELHRRIALAKKPLAFLYLYAHEEDIGIKENTAAILKVCITTMLMRARVYDEQWLRDVPSFSSGGKSTPAYSQNEYSTLI
;
A
#
# COMPACT_ATOMS: atom_id res chain seq x y z
N MET A 1 4.92 -78.63 8.79
CA MET A 1 5.15 -77.19 8.49
C MET A 1 3.82 -76.48 8.56
N ALA A 2 3.63 -75.57 9.53
CA ALA A 2 2.39 -74.83 9.68
C ALA A 2 2.32 -73.71 8.63
N GLY A 3 1.32 -73.74 7.76
CA GLY A 3 1.12 -72.71 6.74
C GLY A 3 0.83 -71.36 7.38
N LEU A 4 1.56 -70.32 6.96
CA LEU A 4 1.35 -68.95 7.40
C LEU A 4 -0.09 -68.51 7.09
N ARG A 5 -0.76 -67.88 8.07
CA ARG A 5 -2.13 -67.36 7.90
C ARG A 5 -2.14 -66.31 6.79
N LYS A 6 -3.13 -66.40 5.89
CA LYS A 6 -3.35 -65.39 4.84
C LYS A 6 -3.72 -64.05 5.47
N SER A 7 -3.14 -62.96 4.96
CA SER A 7 -3.43 -61.60 5.41
C SER A 7 -4.93 -61.30 5.26
N PRO A 8 -5.56 -60.64 6.25
CA PRO A 8 -6.97 -60.23 6.17
C PRO A 8 -7.18 -59.03 5.24
N LEU A 9 -6.11 -58.39 4.76
CA LEU A 9 -6.19 -57.21 3.89
C LEU A 9 -6.18 -57.63 2.43
N ASN A 10 -7.18 -57.15 1.68
CA ASN A 10 -7.27 -57.36 0.23
C ASN A 10 -6.07 -56.65 -0.45
N PRO A 11 -5.25 -57.35 -1.26
CA PRO A 11 -4.11 -56.77 -1.96
C PRO A 11 -4.49 -55.59 -2.87
N ASP A 12 -5.74 -55.48 -3.32
CA ASP A 12 -6.21 -54.32 -4.08
C ASP A 12 -6.27 -53.03 -3.26
N VAL A 13 -6.42 -53.12 -1.94
CA VAL A 13 -6.45 -51.96 -1.02
C VAL A 13 -5.04 -51.43 -0.75
N LEU A 14 -4.02 -52.27 -0.94
CA LEU A 14 -2.61 -51.93 -0.78
C LEU A 14 -1.99 -51.31 -2.04
N LYS A 15 -2.79 -51.05 -3.08
CA LYS A 15 -2.33 -50.30 -4.24
C LYS A 15 -2.04 -48.87 -3.81
N ASP A 16 -0.78 -48.46 -3.95
CA ASP A 16 -0.37 -47.07 -3.79
C ASP A 16 -1.11 -46.22 -4.82
N ASN A 17 -2.24 -45.64 -4.40
CA ASN A 17 -2.87 -44.58 -5.15
C ASN A 17 -1.98 -43.34 -5.01
N SER A 18 -1.58 -42.75 -6.13
CA SER A 18 -0.82 -41.51 -6.10
C SER A 18 -1.59 -40.47 -5.30
N ILE A 19 -0.93 -39.86 -4.31
CA ILE A 19 -1.51 -38.78 -3.52
C ILE A 19 -1.72 -37.62 -4.48
N VAL A 20 -2.97 -37.41 -4.92
CA VAL A 20 -3.35 -36.24 -5.71
C VAL A 20 -3.47 -35.06 -4.73
N PRO A 21 -2.61 -34.04 -4.81
CA PRO A 21 -2.74 -32.87 -3.96
C PRO A 21 -4.09 -32.21 -4.27
N ARG A 22 -4.93 -32.00 -3.25
CA ARG A 22 -6.11 -31.14 -3.44
C ARG A 22 -5.62 -29.75 -3.80
N GLY A 23 -5.97 -29.28 -5.00
CA GLY A 23 -5.82 -27.89 -5.41
C GLY A 23 -6.70 -26.98 -4.55
N ARG A 24 -6.36 -26.79 -3.29
CA ARG A 24 -7.00 -25.80 -2.43
C ARG A 24 -6.53 -24.44 -2.93
N LYS A 25 -7.46 -23.53 -3.22
CA LYS A 25 -7.17 -22.09 -3.40
C LYS A 25 -6.79 -21.47 -2.05
N VAL A 26 -5.74 -21.98 -1.39
CA VAL A 26 -5.21 -21.38 -0.17
C VAL A 26 -4.33 -20.23 -0.61
N ILE A 27 -4.70 -19.02 -0.22
CA ILE A 27 -3.80 -17.87 -0.32
C ILE A 27 -2.85 -17.98 0.85
N ASP A 28 -1.55 -18.02 0.57
CA ASP A 28 -0.53 -18.06 1.60
C ASP A 28 -0.72 -16.86 2.55
N ILE A 29 -0.86 -17.12 3.85
CA ILE A 29 -0.99 -16.09 4.89
C ILE A 29 0.24 -15.18 4.88
N GLY A 30 1.41 -15.71 4.48
CA GLY A 30 2.63 -14.94 4.27
C GLY A 30 2.54 -13.89 3.16
N LEU A 31 1.53 -13.98 2.28
CA LEU A 31 1.33 -12.98 1.23
C LEU A 31 0.88 -11.63 1.79
N LEU A 32 0.05 -11.63 2.85
CA LEU A 32 -0.48 -10.39 3.42
C LEU A 32 0.54 -9.66 4.30
N LYS A 33 1.54 -10.38 4.82
CA LYS A 33 2.62 -9.84 5.66
C LYS A 33 3.98 -10.14 5.03
N GLN A 34 4.47 -9.21 4.23
CA GLN A 34 5.75 -9.34 3.54
C GLN A 34 6.82 -8.50 4.23
N LYS A 35 8.06 -8.98 4.25
CA LYS A 35 9.21 -8.24 4.78
C LYS A 35 10.20 -7.95 3.67
N ALA A 36 10.81 -6.78 3.69
CA ALA A 36 11.89 -6.42 2.78
C ALA A 36 12.87 -5.47 3.47
N THR A 37 14.08 -5.37 2.93
CA THR A 37 15.12 -4.49 3.46
C THR A 37 15.22 -3.25 2.59
N ILE A 38 15.10 -2.07 3.18
CA ILE A 38 15.27 -0.78 2.49
C ILE A 38 16.75 -0.43 2.33
N ALA A 39 17.06 0.60 1.53
CA ALA A 39 18.43 1.05 1.27
C ALA A 39 19.24 1.36 2.55
N SER A 40 18.58 1.83 3.61
CA SER A 40 19.20 2.08 4.92
C SER A 40 19.53 0.81 5.72
N LYS A 41 19.35 -0.39 5.14
CA LYS A 41 19.50 -1.71 5.78
C LYS A 41 18.50 -2.00 6.90
N THR A 42 17.45 -1.19 7.01
CA THR A 42 16.34 -1.46 7.94
C THR A 42 15.37 -2.45 7.32
N VAL A 43 14.87 -3.40 8.11
CA VAL A 43 13.81 -4.32 7.67
C VAL A 43 12.46 -3.65 7.88
N VAL A 44 11.70 -3.48 6.80
CA VAL A 44 10.33 -2.95 6.82
C VAL A 44 9.32 -4.07 6.62
N VAL A 45 8.11 -3.86 7.13
CA VAL A 45 7.00 -4.83 7.05
C VAL A 45 5.84 -4.21 6.28
N PHE A 46 5.41 -4.91 5.25
CA PHE A 46 4.19 -4.63 4.50
C PHE A 46 3.09 -5.53 5.06
N ASP A 47 2.25 -4.98 5.94
CA ASP A 47 1.09 -5.67 6.50
C ASP A 47 -0.21 -5.14 5.91
N PHE A 48 -0.85 -5.93 5.06
CA PHE A 48 -2.15 -5.64 4.45
C PHE A 48 -3.33 -6.19 5.26
N SER A 49 -3.07 -6.98 6.31
CA SER A 49 -4.11 -7.62 7.12
C SER A 49 -5.08 -6.61 7.76
N PRO A 50 -4.64 -5.43 8.26
CA PRO A 50 -5.54 -4.42 8.80
C PRO A 50 -6.54 -3.88 7.77
N LEU A 51 -6.24 -3.99 6.48
CA LEU A 51 -7.15 -3.54 5.42
C LEU A 51 -8.25 -4.57 5.13
N LEU A 52 -8.19 -5.77 5.69
CA LEU A 52 -9.27 -6.74 5.58
C LEU A 52 -10.45 -6.30 6.46
N ASN A 53 -11.66 -6.51 5.94
CA ASN A 53 -12.90 -6.41 6.70
C ASN A 53 -13.80 -7.60 6.35
N ASP A 54 -15.04 -7.58 6.83
CA ASP A 54 -16.03 -8.62 6.56
C ASP A 54 -16.57 -8.62 5.12
N SER A 55 -16.11 -7.70 4.26
CA SER A 55 -16.49 -7.65 2.85
C SER A 55 -15.62 -8.55 1.98
N GLU A 56 -16.27 -9.50 1.30
CA GLU A 56 -15.64 -10.37 0.29
C GLU A 56 -15.02 -9.58 -0.88
N GLN A 57 -15.64 -8.47 -1.31
CA GLN A 57 -15.09 -7.60 -2.35
C GLN A 57 -13.76 -6.99 -1.90
N ARG A 58 -13.74 -6.40 -0.69
CA ARG A 58 -12.53 -5.76 -0.16
C ARG A 58 -11.42 -6.77 0.07
N ARG A 59 -11.74 -7.97 0.56
CA ARG A 59 -10.79 -9.09 0.65
C ARG A 59 -10.10 -9.34 -0.69
N LYS A 60 -10.84 -9.41 -1.80
CA LYS A 60 -10.26 -9.61 -3.16
C LYS A 60 -9.30 -8.49 -3.55
N TYR A 61 -9.63 -7.23 -3.25
CA TYR A 61 -8.77 -6.08 -3.56
C TYR A 61 -7.46 -6.11 -2.77
N VAL A 62 -7.55 -6.40 -1.47
CA VAL A 62 -6.38 -6.48 -0.58
C VAL A 62 -5.44 -7.61 -1.00
N ILE A 63 -5.97 -8.78 -1.37
CA ILE A 63 -5.17 -9.89 -1.89
C ILE A 63 -4.45 -9.50 -3.18
N ARG A 64 -5.11 -8.77 -4.09
CA ARG A 64 -4.49 -8.29 -5.33
C ARG A 64 -3.34 -7.32 -5.06
N LEU A 65 -3.52 -6.39 -4.12
CA LEU A 65 -2.45 -5.48 -3.70
C LEU A 65 -1.23 -6.23 -3.18
N ALA A 66 -1.46 -7.18 -2.27
CA ALA A 66 -0.39 -7.98 -1.67
C ALA A 66 0.35 -8.81 -2.73
N ARG A 67 -0.38 -9.39 -3.69
CA ARG A 67 0.23 -10.10 -4.84
C ARG A 67 1.03 -9.18 -5.74
N ALA A 68 0.48 -8.03 -6.12
CA ALA A 68 1.15 -7.06 -6.97
C ALA A 68 2.44 -6.54 -6.31
N LEU A 69 2.45 -6.33 -4.99
CA LEU A 69 3.67 -6.01 -4.26
C LEU A 69 4.69 -7.14 -4.36
N SER A 70 4.28 -8.39 -4.11
CA SER A 70 5.17 -9.55 -4.15
C SER A 70 5.84 -9.72 -5.52
N GLU A 71 5.08 -9.54 -6.60
CA GLU A 71 5.58 -9.57 -7.97
C GLU A 71 6.61 -8.46 -8.20
N ARG A 72 6.30 -7.22 -7.79
CA ARG A 72 7.23 -6.08 -7.96
C ARG A 72 8.51 -6.20 -7.16
N LEU A 73 8.45 -6.75 -5.96
CA LEU A 73 9.64 -7.00 -5.15
C LEU A 73 10.53 -8.08 -5.79
N LYS A 74 9.95 -9.08 -6.47
CA LYS A 74 10.70 -10.07 -7.26
C LYS A 74 11.33 -9.44 -8.51
N ASP A 75 10.65 -8.48 -9.11
CA ASP A 75 11.13 -7.72 -10.28
C ASP A 75 12.14 -6.61 -9.91
N SER A 76 12.73 -6.65 -8.71
CA SER A 76 13.74 -5.70 -8.23
C SER A 76 13.27 -4.24 -8.17
N ALA A 77 11.98 -4.00 -7.97
CA ALA A 77 11.48 -2.66 -7.68
C ALA A 77 12.12 -2.09 -6.40
N SER A 78 12.29 -0.76 -6.36
CA SER A 78 12.81 -0.08 -5.17
C SER A 78 11.91 -0.33 -3.95
N VAL A 79 12.45 -1.01 -2.94
CA VAL A 79 11.75 -1.29 -1.68
C VAL A 79 11.32 0.01 -0.99
N ASP A 80 12.19 1.02 -0.99
CA ASP A 80 11.89 2.35 -0.43
C ASP A 80 10.68 3.00 -1.12
N ALA A 81 10.62 2.96 -2.45
CA ALA A 81 9.50 3.53 -3.19
C ALA A 81 8.19 2.77 -2.92
N GLU A 82 8.24 1.43 -2.90
CA GLU A 82 7.08 0.59 -2.58
C GLU A 82 6.59 0.80 -1.15
N TYR A 83 7.52 0.96 -0.19
CA TYR A 83 7.18 1.21 1.21
C TYR A 83 6.54 2.58 1.40
N ASN A 84 7.06 3.63 0.75
CA ASN A 84 6.44 4.96 0.77
C ASN A 84 5.03 4.95 0.16
N MET A 85 4.83 4.21 -0.92
CA MET A 85 3.52 4.04 -1.55
C MET A 85 2.55 3.29 -0.63
N TYR A 86 3.01 2.22 0.01
CA TYR A 86 2.24 1.45 0.99
C TYR A 86 1.80 2.31 2.18
N LEU A 87 2.72 3.05 2.81
CA LEU A 87 2.41 3.94 3.94
C LEU A 87 1.43 5.04 3.55
N THR A 88 1.60 5.61 2.35
CA THR A 88 0.70 6.62 1.80
C THR A 88 -0.72 6.05 1.64
N PHE A 89 -0.82 4.85 1.08
CA PHE A 89 -2.12 4.19 0.89
C PHE A 89 -2.78 3.81 2.21
N GLN A 90 -2.01 3.37 3.22
CA GLN A 90 -2.57 3.11 4.55
C GLN A 90 -3.14 4.36 5.21
N LYS A 91 -2.47 5.51 5.08
CA LYS A 91 -2.99 6.80 5.59
C LYS A 91 -4.30 7.18 4.90
N TYR A 92 -4.38 6.98 3.58
CA TYR A 92 -5.61 7.16 2.81
C TYR A 92 -6.73 6.22 3.29
N CYS A 93 -6.45 4.92 3.45
CA CYS A 93 -7.45 3.97 3.96
C CYS A 93 -7.97 4.37 5.35
N ARG A 94 -7.08 4.78 6.26
CA ARG A 94 -7.47 5.26 7.59
C ARG A 94 -8.35 6.50 7.52
N TYR A 95 -8.05 7.46 6.64
CA TYR A 95 -8.91 8.62 6.42
C TYR A 95 -10.32 8.20 5.97
N CYS A 96 -10.42 7.29 5.00
CA CYS A 96 -11.71 6.81 4.50
C CYS A 96 -12.48 6.07 5.60
N GLU A 97 -11.81 5.22 6.38
CA GLU A 97 -12.40 4.49 7.52
C GLU A 97 -12.94 5.44 8.59
N ASN A 98 -12.16 6.46 8.97
CA ASN A 98 -12.60 7.49 9.91
C ASN A 98 -13.81 8.29 9.40
N SER A 99 -13.95 8.39 8.08
CA SER A 99 -15.07 9.07 7.41
C SER A 99 -16.24 8.13 7.08
N SER A 100 -16.14 6.84 7.45
CA SER A 100 -17.12 5.80 7.07
C SER A 100 -17.33 5.64 5.55
N ILE A 101 -16.29 5.91 4.75
CA ILE A 101 -16.30 5.79 3.29
C ILE A 101 -15.45 4.57 2.88
N ASP A 102 -15.86 3.82 1.84
CA ASP A 102 -15.05 2.72 1.33
C ASP A 102 -13.81 3.24 0.57
N PRO A 103 -12.57 2.94 1.02
CA PRO A 103 -11.36 3.37 0.34
C PRO A 103 -11.18 2.80 -1.08
N PHE A 104 -11.87 1.71 -1.45
CA PHE A 104 -11.79 1.12 -2.80
C PHE A 104 -12.87 1.64 -3.75
N SER A 105 -13.63 2.67 -3.35
CA SER A 105 -14.71 3.26 -4.13
C SER A 105 -14.30 4.58 -4.80
N LYS A 106 -15.08 5.01 -5.80
CA LYS A 106 -14.95 6.33 -6.43
C LYS A 106 -15.14 7.45 -5.39
N GLU A 107 -16.11 7.27 -4.49
CA GLU A 107 -16.40 8.23 -3.42
C GLU A 107 -15.21 8.38 -2.47
N GLY A 108 -14.60 7.27 -2.03
CA GLY A 108 -13.39 7.28 -1.21
C GLY A 108 -12.26 8.04 -1.90
N PHE A 109 -12.01 7.73 -3.17
CA PHE A 109 -10.99 8.41 -3.95
C PHE A 109 -11.25 9.92 -4.04
N LEU A 110 -12.46 10.34 -4.45
CA LEU A 110 -12.81 11.75 -4.61
C LEU A 110 -12.89 12.52 -3.29
N SER A 111 -13.28 11.86 -2.19
CA SER A 111 -13.27 12.47 -0.85
C SER A 111 -11.87 12.85 -0.39
N TYR A 112 -10.83 12.21 -0.95
CA TYR A 112 -9.44 12.51 -0.62
C TYR A 112 -8.78 13.41 -1.65
N VAL A 113 -8.88 13.09 -2.95
CA VAL A 113 -8.15 13.80 -4.02
C VAL A 113 -8.97 14.83 -4.77
N GLY A 114 -10.31 14.81 -4.66
CA GLY A 114 -11.20 15.69 -5.41
C GLY A 114 -11.06 17.16 -5.03
N GLN A 115 -11.77 18.03 -5.76
CA GLN A 115 -11.74 19.49 -5.58
C GLN A 115 -11.93 19.94 -4.12
N ASN A 116 -12.88 19.30 -3.41
CA ASN A 116 -13.18 19.57 -2.00
C ASN A 116 -12.63 18.47 -1.08
N GLY A 117 -11.67 17.68 -1.57
CA GLY A 117 -11.10 16.56 -0.84
C GLY A 117 -10.02 16.98 0.15
N GLU A 118 -9.63 16.01 0.97
CA GLU A 118 -8.63 16.18 2.03
C GLU A 118 -7.31 16.79 1.56
N LEU A 119 -6.81 16.43 0.37
CA LEU A 119 -5.57 17.00 -0.15
C LEU A 119 -5.65 18.51 -0.35
N HIS A 120 -6.77 19.02 -0.88
CA HIS A 120 -6.98 20.46 -1.07
C HIS A 120 -7.14 21.18 0.27
N ARG A 121 -7.84 20.57 1.23
CA ARG A 121 -7.94 21.09 2.60
C ARG A 121 -6.54 21.25 3.23
N ARG A 122 -5.68 20.24 3.12
CA ARG A 122 -4.30 20.30 3.65
C ARG A 122 -3.40 21.27 2.90
N ILE A 123 -3.60 21.46 1.59
CA ILE A 123 -2.91 22.54 0.85
C ILE A 123 -3.36 23.91 1.38
N ALA A 124 -4.64 24.10 1.67
CA ALA A 124 -5.15 25.36 2.22
C ALA A 124 -4.55 25.66 3.60
N LEU A 125 -4.41 24.66 4.47
CA LEU A 125 -3.72 24.80 5.76
C LEU A 125 -2.27 25.24 5.61
N ALA A 126 -1.58 24.78 4.55
CA ALA A 126 -0.18 25.15 4.29
C ALA A 126 0.01 26.64 3.94
N LYS A 127 -1.07 27.40 3.66
CA LYS A 127 -0.99 28.84 3.39
C LYS A 127 -0.74 29.69 4.64
N LYS A 128 -1.06 29.16 5.84
CA LYS A 128 -0.87 29.86 7.11
C LYS A 128 -0.17 28.94 8.13
N PRO A 129 1.09 28.52 7.86
CA PRO A 129 1.80 27.63 8.76
C PRO A 129 2.23 28.38 10.02
N LEU A 130 2.21 27.71 11.17
CA LEU A 130 2.96 28.17 12.35
C LEU A 130 4.46 28.07 12.06
N ALA A 131 5.25 28.93 12.71
CA ALA A 131 6.69 29.04 12.48
C ALA A 131 7.45 27.74 12.80
N PHE A 132 6.97 26.97 13.76
CA PHE A 132 7.62 25.74 14.23
C PHE A 132 6.60 24.64 14.53
N LEU A 133 7.01 23.38 14.36
CA LEU A 133 6.15 22.22 14.59
C LEU A 133 5.64 22.09 16.02
N TYR A 134 6.43 22.50 17.02
CA TYR A 134 6.04 22.42 18.43
C TYR A 134 4.97 23.45 18.83
N LEU A 135 4.65 24.41 17.94
CA LEU A 135 3.59 25.39 18.17
C LEU A 135 2.19 24.83 17.84
N TYR A 136 2.11 23.72 17.11
CA TYR A 136 0.85 23.06 16.83
C TYR A 136 0.38 22.31 18.08
N ALA A 137 -0.93 22.36 18.35
CA ALA A 137 -1.54 21.56 19.40
C ALA A 137 -1.46 20.07 19.06
N HIS A 138 -1.65 19.22 20.07
CA HIS A 138 -1.71 17.78 19.85
C HIS A 138 -2.85 17.45 18.87
N GLU A 139 -2.55 16.63 17.86
CA GLU A 139 -3.48 16.24 16.80
C GLU A 139 -3.97 17.39 15.89
N GLU A 140 -3.35 18.58 15.99
CA GLU A 140 -3.65 19.66 15.06
C GLU A 140 -3.15 19.33 13.66
N ASP A 141 -4.01 19.54 12.67
CA ASP A 141 -3.71 19.22 11.29
C ASP A 141 -2.64 20.15 10.72
N ILE A 142 -1.60 19.53 10.16
CA ILE A 142 -0.55 20.24 9.43
C ILE A 142 -0.82 20.24 7.94
N GLY A 143 -0.59 21.41 7.34
CA GLY A 143 -0.66 21.59 5.90
C GLY A 143 0.42 20.83 5.13
N ILE A 144 0.15 20.59 3.85
CA ILE A 144 1.11 19.96 2.92
C ILE A 144 1.34 20.85 1.71
N LYS A 145 2.54 20.74 1.13
CA LYS A 145 2.85 21.39 -0.15
C LYS A 145 2.02 20.74 -1.27
N GLU A 146 1.70 21.52 -2.29
CA GLU A 146 0.95 21.05 -3.45
C GLU A 146 1.69 19.91 -4.20
N ASN A 147 3.02 20.01 -4.34
CA ASN A 147 3.81 18.91 -4.91
C ASN A 147 3.72 17.62 -4.08
N THR A 148 3.62 17.73 -2.75
CA THR A 148 3.39 16.56 -1.89
C THR A 148 2.01 15.96 -2.17
N ALA A 149 0.97 16.77 -2.31
CA ALA A 149 -0.36 16.31 -2.69
C ALA A 149 -0.37 15.60 -4.07
N ALA A 150 0.39 16.12 -5.04
CA ALA A 150 0.57 15.48 -6.34
C ALA A 150 1.16 14.05 -6.22
N ILE A 151 2.21 13.89 -5.41
CA ILE A 151 2.83 12.59 -5.14
C ILE A 151 1.84 11.65 -4.45
N LEU A 152 1.12 12.13 -3.42
CA LEU A 152 0.12 11.33 -2.70
C LEU A 152 -0.97 10.83 -3.65
N LYS A 153 -1.48 11.69 -4.56
CA LYS A 153 -2.44 11.28 -5.60
C LYS A 153 -1.90 10.13 -6.44
N VAL A 154 -0.68 10.26 -6.97
CA VAL A 154 -0.05 9.22 -7.80
C VAL A 154 0.07 7.89 -7.05
N CYS A 155 0.52 7.92 -5.79
CA CYS A 155 0.63 6.73 -4.95
C CYS A 155 -0.73 6.04 -4.75
N ILE A 156 -1.77 6.80 -4.42
CA ILE A 156 -3.12 6.27 -4.18
C ILE A 156 -3.70 5.69 -5.48
N THR A 157 -3.64 6.44 -6.58
CA THR A 157 -4.10 5.97 -7.89
C THR A 157 -3.40 4.68 -8.29
N THR A 158 -2.08 4.60 -8.10
CA THR A 158 -1.30 3.39 -8.42
C THR A 158 -1.74 2.17 -7.60
N MET A 159 -2.03 2.36 -6.31
CA MET A 159 -2.53 1.27 -5.47
C MET A 159 -3.94 0.84 -5.90
N LEU A 160 -4.84 1.77 -6.18
CA LEU A 160 -6.18 1.44 -6.68
C LEU A 160 -6.16 0.77 -8.08
N MET A 161 -5.20 1.13 -8.93
CA MET A 161 -4.93 0.41 -10.19
C MET A 161 -4.46 -1.03 -9.95
N ARG A 162 -3.52 -1.24 -9.00
CA ARG A 162 -3.05 -2.59 -8.63
C ARG A 162 -4.17 -3.46 -8.04
N ALA A 163 -5.09 -2.86 -7.30
CA ALA A 163 -6.31 -3.51 -6.81
C ALA A 163 -7.33 -3.83 -7.92
N ARG A 164 -7.16 -3.21 -9.11
CA ARG A 164 -8.07 -3.26 -10.27
C ARG A 164 -9.47 -2.75 -9.95
N VAL A 165 -9.54 -1.59 -9.29
CA VAL A 165 -10.80 -0.89 -8.96
C VAL A 165 -10.86 0.52 -9.54
N TYR A 166 -9.70 1.10 -9.82
CA TYR A 166 -9.59 2.43 -10.37
C TYR A 166 -10.09 2.50 -11.82
N ASP A 167 -10.80 3.58 -12.14
CA ASP A 167 -11.20 3.96 -13.49
C ASP A 167 -10.67 5.38 -13.79
N GLU A 168 -10.10 5.58 -14.96
CA GLU A 168 -9.54 6.87 -15.39
C GLU A 168 -10.57 8.00 -15.38
N GLN A 169 -11.86 7.68 -15.57
CA GLN A 169 -12.95 8.65 -15.50
C GLN A 169 -13.08 9.29 -14.11
N TRP A 170 -12.52 8.68 -13.06
CA TRP A 170 -12.52 9.28 -11.72
C TRP A 170 -11.68 10.56 -11.66
N LEU A 171 -10.72 10.75 -12.57
CA LEU A 171 -9.91 11.97 -12.64
C LEU A 171 -10.55 13.12 -13.40
N ARG A 172 -11.67 12.90 -14.11
CA ARG A 172 -12.28 13.92 -14.98
C ARG A 172 -12.50 15.26 -14.27
N ASP A 173 -12.95 15.19 -13.04
CA ASP A 173 -13.30 16.36 -12.22
C ASP A 173 -12.29 16.59 -11.07
N VAL A 174 -11.13 15.95 -11.13
CA VAL A 174 -10.06 16.11 -10.13
C VAL A 174 -9.09 17.19 -10.59
N PRO A 175 -8.90 18.27 -9.81
CA PRO A 175 -7.95 19.31 -10.15
C PRO A 175 -6.53 18.77 -10.34
N SER A 176 -5.79 19.41 -11.24
CA SER A 176 -4.36 19.19 -11.34
C SER A 176 -3.67 19.83 -10.12
N PHE A 177 -2.71 19.10 -9.56
CA PHE A 177 -1.77 19.64 -8.59
C PHE A 177 -0.54 20.12 -9.34
N SER A 178 -0.01 21.29 -9.00
CA SER A 178 1.27 21.74 -9.54
C SER A 178 2.43 20.89 -8.98
N SER A 179 3.32 20.42 -9.86
CA SER A 179 4.50 19.61 -9.51
C SER A 179 5.83 20.39 -9.60
N GLY A 180 5.75 21.71 -9.72
CA GLY A 180 6.91 22.57 -9.92
C GLY A 180 7.64 22.92 -8.62
N GLY A 181 8.61 22.09 -8.23
CA GLY A 181 9.61 22.45 -7.21
C GLY A 181 10.89 22.97 -7.87
N LYS A 182 11.37 24.16 -7.47
CA LYS A 182 12.77 24.51 -7.73
C LYS A 182 13.64 23.64 -6.84
N SER A 183 14.61 22.93 -7.40
CA SER A 183 15.63 22.25 -6.60
C SER A 183 16.32 23.27 -5.71
N THR A 184 16.64 22.91 -4.47
CA THR A 184 17.56 23.70 -3.65
C THR A 184 18.88 23.81 -4.44
N PRO A 185 19.42 25.02 -4.66
CA PRO A 185 20.71 25.16 -5.32
C PRO A 185 21.80 24.49 -4.48
N ALA A 186 22.83 23.97 -5.14
CA ALA A 186 24.00 23.43 -4.45
C ALA A 186 24.70 24.55 -3.67
N TYR A 187 25.36 24.19 -2.56
CA TYR A 187 26.24 25.12 -1.85
C TYR A 187 27.30 25.69 -2.79
N SER A 188 27.51 26.99 -2.70
CA SER A 188 28.61 27.68 -3.35
C SER A 188 29.96 27.30 -2.71
N GLN A 189 31.04 27.55 -3.44
CA GLN A 189 32.40 27.23 -2.96
C GLN A 189 32.74 27.96 -1.65
N ASN A 190 32.23 29.20 -1.48
CA ASN A 190 32.43 30.00 -0.27
C ASN A 190 31.62 29.46 0.93
N GLU A 191 30.42 28.93 0.68
CA GLU A 191 29.64 28.28 1.74
C GLU A 191 30.34 27.00 2.21
N TYR A 192 30.89 26.21 1.29
CA TYR A 192 31.70 25.03 1.64
C TYR A 192 32.92 25.39 2.50
N SER A 193 33.66 26.45 2.18
CA SER A 193 34.83 26.85 2.97
C SER A 193 34.50 27.33 4.38
N THR A 194 33.24 27.62 4.68
CA THR A 194 32.79 28.08 6.00
C THR A 194 32.23 26.92 6.85
N LEU A 195 31.89 25.80 6.22
CA LEU A 195 31.31 24.61 6.87
C LEU A 195 32.35 23.55 7.29
N ILE A 196 33.58 23.67 6.80
CA ILE A 196 34.72 22.78 7.08
C ILE A 196 35.71 23.53 7.97
#